data_AF-A0A6D2JIX6-F1
#
_entry.id   AF-A0A6D2JIX6-F1
#
_cell.length_a   1.000
_cell.length_b   1.000
_cell.length_c   1.000
_cell.angle_alpha   90.00
_cell.angle_beta   90.00
_cell.angle_gamma   90.00
#
_symmetry.space_group_name_H-M   'P 1'
#
loop_
_entity.id
_entity.type
_entity.pdbx_description
1 polymer ?
#
loop_
_entity_poly.entity_id
_entity_poly.type
_entity_poly.pdbx_seq_one_letter_code
_entity_poly.pdbx_strand_id
1 'polypeptide(L)'
;MGPFKPSSNGHNYILVAVDYVSKWIEAIPCPACDAKVVIKLFRTIIFPRYGIPRVVISDGGSHFINKVFEKLMKSYGVKHKVPRPITLKPVGKLKSPTDR
;
A
#
# COMPACT_ATOMS: atom_id res chain seq x y z
N MET A 1 6.30 -3.57 -1.04
CA MET A 1 6.97 -4.73 -0.40
C MET A 1 8.47 -4.64 -0.63
N GLY A 2 9.28 -5.11 0.32
CA GLY A 2 10.74 -5.06 0.26
C GLY A 2 11.34 -4.67 1.61
N PRO A 3 12.67 -4.49 1.70
CA PRO A 3 13.63 -4.53 0.60
C PRO A 3 13.97 -5.95 0.12
N PHE A 4 14.09 -6.12 -1.20
CA PHE A 4 14.61 -7.31 -1.87
C PHE A 4 16.08 -7.10 -2.25
N LYS A 5 16.79 -8.20 -2.58
CA LYS A 5 18.14 -8.11 -3.15
C LYS A 5 18.11 -7.18 -4.36
N PRO A 6 19.03 -6.20 -4.46
CA PRO A 6 19.02 -5.26 -5.56
C PRO A 6 19.10 -5.98 -6.91
N SER A 7 18.17 -5.65 -7.81
CA SER A 7 18.31 -6.06 -9.21
C SER A 7 19.45 -5.29 -9.88
N SER A 8 19.88 -5.73 -11.06
CA SER A 8 20.88 -5.01 -11.88
C SER A 8 20.51 -3.55 -12.15
N ASN A 9 19.21 -3.22 -12.07
CA ASN A 9 18.66 -1.88 -12.31
C ASN A 9 18.38 -1.10 -11.00
N GLY A 10 18.81 -1.62 -9.85
CA GLY A 10 18.64 -0.96 -8.54
C GLY A 10 17.20 -0.94 -8.03
N HIS A 11 16.34 -1.85 -8.50
CA HIS A 11 14.98 -1.99 -7.98
C HIS A 11 14.96 -2.96 -6.80
N ASN A 12 14.70 -2.41 -5.62
CA ASN A 12 14.75 -3.17 -4.36
C ASN A 12 13.35 -3.35 -3.76
N TYR A 13 12.34 -2.72 -4.33
CA TYR A 13 10.98 -2.75 -3.82
C TYR A 13 10.02 -3.11 -4.95
N ILE A 14 8.85 -3.61 -4.56
CA ILE A 14 7.75 -3.87 -5.49
C ILE A 14 6.50 -3.17 -4.94
N LEU A 15 5.90 -2.30 -5.75
CA LEU A 15 4.55 -1.82 -5.52
C LEU A 15 3.58 -2.86 -6.07
N VAL A 16 2.64 -3.30 -5.25
CA VAL A 16 1.61 -4.24 -5.65
C VAL A 16 0.27 -3.52 -5.59
N ALA A 17 -0.46 -3.51 -6.70
CA ALA A 17 -1.84 -3.05 -6.79
C ALA A 17 -2.73 -4.23 -7.15
N VAL A 18 -3.86 -4.35 -6.47
CA VAL A 18 -4.82 -5.45 -6.69
C VAL A 18 -6.16 -4.83 -7.02
N ASP A 19 -6.74 -5.19 -8.16
CA ASP A 19 -8.12 -4.85 -8.46
C ASP A 19 -9.05 -5.69 -7.59
N TYR A 20 -9.99 -5.03 -6.91
CA TYR A 20 -10.83 -5.69 -5.92
C TYR A 20 -11.82 -6.68 -6.53
N VAL A 21 -12.33 -6.37 -7.74
CA VAL A 21 -13.41 -7.13 -8.39
C VAL A 21 -12.84 -8.33 -9.14
N SER A 22 -11.94 -8.07 -10.09
CA SER A 22 -11.32 -9.11 -10.92
C SER A 22 -10.25 -9.92 -10.20
N LYS A 23 -9.79 -9.44 -9.04
CA LYS A 23 -8.60 -9.97 -8.33
C LYS A 23 -7.33 -9.89 -9.17
N TRP A 24 -7.31 -9.07 -10.23
CA TRP A 24 -6.13 -8.87 -11.04
C TRP A 24 -5.03 -8.17 -10.24
N ILE A 25 -3.79 -8.62 -10.42
CA ILE A 25 -2.62 -8.13 -9.67
C ILE A 25 -1.64 -7.46 -10.62
N GLU A 26 -1.30 -6.21 -10.33
CA GLU A 26 -0.24 -5.47 -10.98
C GLU A 26 0.95 -5.34 -10.01
N ALA A 27 2.08 -5.95 -10.35
CA ALA A 27 3.32 -5.86 -9.58
C ALA A 27 4.34 -5.01 -10.33
N ILE A 28 4.75 -3.89 -9.73
CA ILE A 28 5.61 -2.90 -10.37
C ILE A 28 6.91 -2.78 -9.56
N PRO A 29 8.08 -3.08 -10.15
CA PRO A 29 9.35 -2.88 -9.47
C PRO A 29 9.63 -1.38 -9.29
N CYS A 30 10.14 -1.01 -8.12
CA CYS A 30 10.55 0.36 -7.81
C CYS A 30 11.90 0.40 -7.08
N PRO A 31 12.71 1.45 -7.31
CA PRO A 31 13.99 1.61 -6.63
C PRO A 31 13.84 2.02 -5.17
N ALA A 32 12.76 2.72 -4.83
CA ALA A 32 12.50 3.24 -3.48
C ALA A 32 11.01 3.27 -3.15
N CYS A 33 10.69 3.18 -1.86
CA CYS A 33 9.35 3.38 -1.29
C CYS A 33 9.06 4.87 -1.07
N ASP A 34 9.17 5.68 -2.13
CA ASP A 34 8.94 7.13 -2.08
C ASP A 34 7.57 7.52 -2.64
N ALA A 35 6.95 8.55 -2.05
CA ALA A 35 5.67 9.08 -2.52
C ALA A 35 5.71 9.53 -3.99
N LYS A 36 6.83 10.12 -4.45
CA LYS A 36 7.01 10.55 -5.85
C LYS A 36 6.94 9.36 -6.82
N VAL A 37 7.55 8.23 -6.43
CA VAL A 37 7.56 7.01 -7.22
C VAL A 37 6.14 6.45 -7.29
N VAL A 38 5.44 6.37 -6.16
CA VAL A 38 4.03 5.93 -6.12
C VAL A 38 3.14 6.78 -7.02
N ILE A 39 3.23 8.11 -6.94
CA ILE A 39 2.46 9.03 -7.79
C ILE A 39 2.73 8.78 -9.27
N LYS A 40 4.01 8.61 -9.65
CA LYS A 40 4.39 8.29 -11.03
C LYS A 40 3.71 6.99 -11.46
N LEU A 41 3.80 5.94 -10.66
CA LEU A 41 3.20 4.63 -10.97
C LEU A 41 1.67 4.71 -11.16
N PHE A 42 0.98 5.47 -10.32
CA PHE A 42 -0.47 5.68 -10.50
C PHE A 42 -0.80 6.38 -11.82
N ARG A 43 -0.06 7.43 -12.17
CA ARG A 43 -0.32 8.19 -13.40
C ARG A 43 0.10 7.46 -14.67
N THR A 44 1.17 6.66 -14.62
CA THR A 44 1.74 6.02 -15.83
C THR A 44 1.23 4.61 -16.05
N ILE A 45 0.85 3.89 -15.00
CA ILE A 45 0.46 2.48 -15.09
C ILE A 45 -0.98 2.29 -14.66
N ILE A 46 -1.33 2.70 -13.43
CA ILE A 46 -2.63 2.33 -12.86
C ILE A 46 -3.79 3.03 -13.60
N PHE A 47 -3.79 4.36 -13.70
CA PHE A 47 -4.90 5.09 -14.32
C PHE A 47 -5.07 4.80 -15.81
N PRO A 48 -4.01 4.74 -16.64
CA PRO A 48 -4.18 4.45 -18.05
C PRO A 48 -4.63 3.01 -18.34
N ARG A 49 -4.23 2.03 -17.51
CA ARG A 49 -4.58 0.62 -17.73
C ARG A 49 -5.95 0.24 -17.17
N TYR A 50 -6.26 0.69 -15.96
CA TYR A 50 -7.45 0.27 -15.21
C TYR A 50 -8.54 1.36 -15.16
N GLY A 51 -8.27 2.52 -15.74
CA GLY A 51 -9.09 3.71 -15.54
C GLY A 51 -8.90 4.33 -14.16
N ILE A 52 -9.74 5.31 -13.85
CA ILE A 52 -9.70 6.00 -12.56
C ILE A 52 -10.50 5.18 -11.54
N PRO A 53 -9.86 4.60 -10.50
CA PRO A 53 -10.57 3.82 -9.51
C PRO A 53 -11.46 4.70 -8.64
N ARG A 54 -12.62 4.19 -8.23
CA ARG A 54 -13.50 4.93 -7.30
C ARG A 54 -12.90 5.05 -5.89
N VAL A 55 -12.17 4.02 -5.45
CA VAL A 55 -11.58 3.93 -4.12
C VAL A 55 -10.20 3.30 -4.24
N VAL A 56 -9.21 3.88 -3.55
CA VAL A 56 -7.88 3.28 -3.35
C VAL A 56 -7.74 2.97 -1.86
N ILE A 57 -7.35 1.74 -1.53
CA ILE A 57 -7.08 1.31 -0.16
C ILE A 57 -5.59 1.01 -0.06
N SER A 58 -4.88 1.66 0.87
CA SER A 58 -3.46 1.40 1.12
C SER A 58 -3.23 0.99 2.58
N ASP A 59 -2.08 0.37 2.86
CA ASP A 59 -1.67 -0.12 4.18
C ASP A 59 -1.30 0.98 5.20
N GLY A 60 -1.42 2.25 4.81
CA GLY A 60 -1.03 3.38 5.65
C GLY A 60 0.47 3.67 5.68
N GLY A 61 1.25 3.10 4.76
CA GLY A 61 2.65 3.49 4.59
C GLY A 61 2.79 5.00 4.33
N SER A 62 3.87 5.59 4.83
CA SER A 62 4.16 7.04 4.70
C SER A 62 4.20 7.53 3.24
N HIS A 63 4.54 6.65 2.30
CA HIS A 63 4.53 6.92 0.87
C HIS A 63 3.11 7.06 0.28
N PHE A 64 2.09 6.55 0.96
CA PHE A 64 0.67 6.76 0.63
C PHE A 64 0.03 7.85 1.49
N ILE A 65 0.47 8.03 2.74
CA ILE A 65 -0.01 9.10 3.62
C ILE A 65 0.83 10.37 3.41
N ASN A 66 0.63 11.01 2.25
CA ASN A 66 1.29 12.28 1.92
C ASN A 66 0.29 13.24 1.25
N LYS A 67 0.36 14.53 1.60
CA LYS A 67 -0.44 15.61 1.01
C LYS A 67 -0.43 15.61 -0.52
N VAL A 68 0.70 15.27 -1.16
CA VAL A 68 0.81 15.22 -2.62
C VAL A 68 -0.02 14.08 -3.21
N PHE A 69 0.03 12.90 -2.58
CA PHE A 69 -0.77 11.75 -2.99
C PHE A 69 -2.26 11.99 -2.74
N GLU A 70 -2.60 12.57 -1.59
CA GLU A 70 -3.97 12.97 -1.26
C GLU A 70 -4.54 13.97 -2.28
N LYS A 71 -3.75 14.98 -2.66
CA LYS A 71 -4.14 15.97 -3.67
C LYS A 71 -4.38 15.31 -5.03
N LEU A 72 -3.53 14.36 -5.42
CA LEU A 72 -3.71 13.57 -6.65
C LEU A 72 -5.03 12.79 -6.60
N MET A 73 -5.29 12.06 -5.52
CA MET A 73 -6.53 11.29 -5.39
C MET A 73 -7.76 12.21 -5.48
N LYS A 74 -7.72 13.35 -4.78
CA LYS A 74 -8.79 14.36 -4.85
C LYS A 74 -8.99 14.93 -6.26
N SER A 75 -7.93 15.23 -7.01
CA SER A 75 -8.06 15.80 -8.36
C SER A 75 -8.72 14.83 -9.34
N TYR A 76 -8.57 13.53 -9.12
CA TYR A 76 -9.21 12.49 -9.93
C TYR A 76 -10.53 11.99 -9.31
N GLY A 77 -11.03 12.59 -8.22
CA GLY A 77 -12.26 12.16 -7.55
C GLY A 77 -12.17 10.80 -6.84
N VAL A 78 -10.95 10.32 -6.58
CA VAL A 78 -10.67 9.03 -5.95
C VAL A 78 -10.75 9.15 -4.43
N LYS A 79 -11.49 8.24 -3.79
CA LYS A 79 -11.52 8.15 -2.32
C LYS A 79 -10.36 7.29 -1.82
N HIS A 80 -9.39 7.92 -1.15
CA HIS A 80 -8.31 7.18 -0.49
C HIS A 80 -8.74 6.75 0.91
N LYS A 81 -8.58 5.46 1.21
CA LYS A 81 -8.85 4.87 2.53
C LYS A 81 -7.59 4.21 3.06
N VAL A 82 -7.34 4.42 4.35
CA VAL A 82 -6.30 3.72 5.10
C VAL A 82 -7.00 2.92 6.20
N PRO A 83 -6.88 1.57 6.24
CA PRO A 83 -7.42 0.76 7.32
C PRO A 83 -6.80 1.19 8.65
N ARG A 84 -7.60 1.14 9.73
CA ARG A 84 -7.05 1.34 11.06
C ARG A 84 -6.17 0.14 11.43
N PRO A 85 -5.01 0.35 12.10
CA PRO A 85 -4.25 -0.74 12.67
C PRO A 85 -5.16 -1.61 13.53
N ILE A 86 -5.11 -2.93 13.33
CA ILE A 86 -5.87 -3.86 14.16
C ILE A 86 -5.22 -3.86 15.54
N THR A 87 -5.84 -3.19 16.51
CA THR A 87 -5.43 -3.31 17.91
C THR A 87 -5.87 -4.67 18.43
N LEU A 88 -4.94 -5.62 18.48
CA LEU A 88 -5.16 -6.87 19.21
C LEU A 88 -5.29 -6.50 20.69
N LYS A 89 -6.49 -6.65 21.26
CA LYS A 89 -6.64 -6.57 22.72
C LYS A 89 -5.87 -7.75 23.33
N PRO A 90 -4.94 -7.53 24.27
CA PRO A 90 -4.29 -8.63 24.95
C PRO A 90 -5.36 -9.46 25.67
N VAL A 91 -5.51 -10.72 25.25
CA VAL A 91 -6.24 -11.72 26.03
C VAL A 91 -5.47 -11.89 27.34
N GLY A 92 -6.17 -11.71 28.46
CA GLY A 92 -5.58 -11.59 29.79
C GLY A 92 -4.56 -12.68 30.13
N LYS A 93 -3.57 -12.32 30.95
CA LYS A 93 -2.56 -13.22 31.53
C LYS A 93 -3.21 -14.54 31.95
N LEU A 94 -2.85 -15.64 31.28
CA LEU A 94 -3.02 -16.98 31.84
C LEU A 94 -2.23 -17.02 33.14
N LYS A 95 -2.92 -17.09 34.28
CA LYS A 95 -2.30 -17.51 35.54
C LYS A 95 -1.97 -18.99 35.36
N SER A 96 -0.69 -19.35 35.42
CA SER A 96 -0.24 -20.73 35.46
C SER A 96 -0.87 -21.44 36.66
N PRO A 97 -1.56 -22.59 36.48
CA PRO A 97 -1.96 -23.43 37.59
C PRO A 97 -0.75 -24.26 37.99
N THR A 98 -0.01 -23.80 39.00
CA THR A 98 1.00 -24.62 39.69
C THR A 98 1.17 -24.08 41.10
N ASP A 99 0.30 -24.54 41.99
CA ASP A 99 0.68 -24.87 43.37
C ASP A 99 -0.37 -25.84 43.93
N ARG A 100 0.04 -27.09 44.12
CA ARG A 100 -0.55 -28.05 45.07
C ARG A 100 0.56 -28.45 46.01
#